data_AF-A0A258FXV9-F1
#
_entry.id   AF-A0A258FXV9-F1
#
_cell.length_a   1.000
_cell.length_b   1.000
_cell.length_c   1.000
_cell.angle_alpha   90.00
_cell.angle_beta   90.00
_cell.angle_gamma   90.00
#
_symmetry.space_group_name_H-M   'P 1'
#
loop_
_entity.id
_entity.type
_entity.pdbx_description
1 polymer ?
#
loop_
_entity_poly.entity_id
_entity_poly.type
_entity_poly.pdbx_seq_one_letter_code
_entity_poly.pdbx_strand_id
1 'polypeptide(L)' 'MDGKPPGPDHGVDADADGRGIADRQAVFQLVRQIKPSSGYREFEIEFLDPGIRAFTFTFG' A
#
# COMPACT_ATOMS: atom_id res chain seq x y z
N MET A 1 -6.01 0.71 -4.93
CA MET A 1 -7.29 0.70 -4.20
C MET A 1 -8.43 0.60 -5.20
N ASP A 2 -9.18 -0.50 -5.20
CA ASP A 2 -10.32 -0.72 -6.12
C ASP A 2 -9.94 -0.44 -7.60
N GLY A 3 -8.76 -0.92 -8.01
CA GLY A 3 -8.19 -0.69 -9.34
C GLY A 3 -7.66 0.74 -9.61
N LYS A 4 -7.59 1.63 -8.61
CA LYS A 4 -7.12 3.02 -8.74
C LYS A 4 -5.93 3.34 -7.81
N PRO A 5 -5.10 4.36 -8.14
CA PRO A 5 -4.08 4.85 -7.23
C PRO A 5 -4.64 5.32 -5.88
N PRO A 6 -3.84 5.28 -4.79
CA PRO A 6 -4.30 5.69 -3.47
C PRO A 6 -4.56 7.21 -3.36
N GLY A 7 -3.90 8.03 -4.17
CA GLY A 7 -4.10 9.49 -4.14
C GLY A 7 -3.82 10.04 -2.74
N PRO A 8 -4.69 10.90 -2.19
CA PRO A 8 -4.53 11.46 -0.84
C PRO A 8 -4.45 10.42 0.27
N ASP A 9 -4.98 9.21 0.07
CA ASP A 9 -4.93 8.13 1.06
C ASP A 9 -3.61 7.33 0.99
N HIS A 10 -2.57 7.85 0.30
CA HIS A 10 -1.27 7.21 0.27
C HIS A 10 -0.65 7.14 1.67
N GLY A 11 0.04 6.04 1.95
CA GLY A 11 0.81 5.90 3.17
C GLY A 11 2.14 6.65 3.10
N VAL A 12 2.97 6.53 4.14
CA VAL A 12 4.25 7.25 4.17
C VAL A 12 5.32 6.60 3.31
N ASP A 13 5.16 5.32 2.99
CA ASP A 13 6.12 4.54 2.20
C ASP A 13 5.71 4.36 0.73
N ALA A 14 4.59 4.98 0.33
CA ALA A 14 4.11 5.01 -1.05
C ALA A 14 3.71 6.44 -1.43
N ASP A 15 3.96 6.83 -2.68
CA ASP A 15 3.49 8.09 -3.21
C ASP A 15 1.99 8.05 -3.57
N ALA A 16 1.46 9.20 -4.01
CA ALA A 16 0.05 9.34 -4.40
C ALA A 16 -0.36 8.44 -5.58
N ASP A 17 0.60 8.03 -6.42
CA ASP A 17 0.37 7.10 -7.52
C ASP A 17 0.44 5.63 -7.06
N GLY A 18 0.83 5.37 -5.82
CA GLY A 18 0.97 4.04 -5.23
C GLY A 18 2.34 3.40 -5.46
N ARG A 19 3.36 4.18 -5.84
CA ARG A 19 4.73 3.69 -6.04
C ARG A 19 5.57 3.87 -4.78
N GLY A 20 6.47 2.93 -4.53
CA GLY A 20 7.38 2.96 -3.38
C GLY A 20 8.57 2.02 -3.61
N ILE A 21 9.52 2.06 -2.68
CA ILE A 21 10.72 1.20 -2.70
C ILE A 21 10.75 0.37 -1.41
N ALA A 22 10.82 -0.96 -1.57
CA ALA A 22 11.01 -1.89 -0.48
C ALA A 22 12.48 -2.37 -0.44
N ASP A 23 13.35 -1.57 0.18
CA ASP A 23 14.81 -1.80 0.23
C ASP A 23 15.30 -2.52 1.50
N ARG A 24 14.38 -2.77 2.44
CA ARG A 24 14.69 -3.32 3.77
C ARG A 24 13.57 -4.22 4.26
N GLN A 25 13.91 -5.10 5.20
CA GLN A 25 12.91 -5.90 5.91
C GLN A 25 12.25 -5.06 7.01
N ALA A 26 11.09 -4.49 6.70
CA ALA A 26 10.32 -3.64 7.61
C ALA A 26 8.82 -3.75 7.35
N VAL A 27 8.02 -3.11 8.20
CA VAL A 27 6.61 -2.83 7.91
C VAL A 27 6.56 -1.54 7.10
N PHE A 28 5.86 -1.60 5.97
CA PHE A 28 5.65 -0.47 5.08
C PHE A 28 4.17 -0.08 5.13
N GLN A 29 3.91 1.19 5.41
CA GLN A 29 2.56 1.74 5.37
C GLN A 29 2.28 2.24 3.95
N LEU A 30 1.55 1.43 3.18
CA LEU A 30 1.23 1.73 1.78
C LEU A 30 0.01 2.65 1.64
N VAL A 31 -0.95 2.54 2.56
CA VAL A 31 -2.22 3.27 2.54
C VAL A 31 -2.52 3.80 3.92
N ARG A 32 -3.04 5.02 3.98
CA ARG A 32 -3.61 5.65 5.17
C ARG A 32 -4.91 6.33 4.78
N GLN A 33 -6.03 5.64 4.98
CA GLN A 33 -7.35 6.18 4.66
C GLN A 33 -7.66 7.39 5.55
N ILE A 34 -7.81 8.57 4.94
CA ILE A 34 -8.08 9.81 5.66
C ILE A 34 -9.53 9.84 6.18
N LYS A 35 -10.44 9.18 5.45
CA LYS A 35 -11.85 9.06 5.83
C LYS A 35 -12.20 7.60 6.05
N PRO A 36 -13.09 7.29 7.02
CA PRO A 36 -13.64 5.95 7.15
C PRO A 36 -14.22 5.50 5.82
N SER A 37 -13.76 4.37 5.27
CA SER A 37 -14.42 3.78 4.12
C SER A 37 -15.77 3.24 4.57
N SER A 38 -16.84 3.59 3.85
CA SER A 38 -18.19 3.09 4.15
C SER A 38 -18.41 1.64 3.67
N GLY A 39 -17.35 0.84 3.53
CA GLY A 39 -17.42 -0.52 2.99
C GLY A 39 -16.06 -1.17 2.74
N TYR A 40 -16.12 -2.37 2.15
CA TYR A 40 -14.96 -3.16 1.72
C TYR A 40 -14.14 -2.43 0.66
N ARG A 41 -12.84 -2.67 0.67
CA ARG A 41 -11.88 -2.10 -0.28
C ARG A 41 -10.95 -3.21 -0.75
N GLU A 42 -10.64 -3.20 -2.03
CA GLU A 42 -9.66 -4.09 -2.61
C GLU A 42 -8.31 -3.38 -2.71
N PHE A 43 -7.27 -4.10 -2.32
CA PHE A 43 -5.89 -3.66 -2.40
C PHE A 43 -5.09 -4.69 -3.19
N GLU A 44 -4.35 -4.20 -4.17
CA GLU A 44 -3.42 -4.99 -4.97
C GLU A 44 -2.02 -4.42 -4.75
N ILE A 45 -1.05 -5.31 -4.63
CA ILE A 45 0.36 -4.98 -4.45
C ILE A 45 1.14 -5.75 -5.52
N GLU A 46 1.83 -5.01 -6.38
CA GLU A 46 2.68 -5.56 -7.43
C GLU A 46 4.15 -5.27 -7.09
N PHE A 47 4.99 -6.31 -7.18
CA PHE A 47 6.44 -6.17 -7.04
C PHE A 47 7.07 -6.15 -8.42
N LEU A 48 7.59 -4.99 -8.82
CA LEU A 48 8.19 -4.77 -10.14
C LEU A 48 9.57 -5.43 -10.27
N ASP A 49 10.30 -5.53 -9.15
CA ASP A 49 11.61 -6.16 -9.07
C ASP A 49 11.53 -7.52 -8.34
N PRO A 50 12.33 -8.52 -8.76
CA PRO A 50 12.36 -9.82 -8.10
C PRO A 50 13.02 -9.76 -6.72
N GLY A 51 12.81 -10.80 -5.91
CA GLY A 51 13.51 -10.99 -4.62
C GLY A 51 12.76 -10.47 -3.39
N ILE A 52 11.60 -9.83 -3.58
CA ILE A 52 10.72 -9.48 -2.47
C ILE A 52 10.09 -10.72 -1.84
N ARG A 53 9.99 -10.71 -0.51
CA ARG A 53 9.22 -11.68 0.27
C ARG A 53 8.24 -10.93 1.17
N ALA A 54 6.94 -11.12 0.93
CA ALA A 54 5.89 -10.64 1.81
C ALA A 54 5.58 -11.70 2.88
N PHE A 55 5.47 -11.28 4.14
CA PHE A 55 5.23 -12.19 5.27
C PHE A 55 3.83 -12.02 5.86
N THR A 56 3.34 -10.78 5.93
CA THR A 56 2.06 -10.45 6.55
C THR A 56 1.50 -9.18 5.95
N PHE A 57 0.18 -9.03 6.04
CA PHE A 57 -0.55 -7.81 5.75
C PHE A 57 -1.35 -7.45 7.01
N THR A 58 -1.16 -6.23 7.50
CA THR A 58 -1.79 -5.74 8.74
C THR A 58 -2.63 -4.50 8.45
N PHE A 59 -3.71 -4.33 9.20
CA PHE A 59 -4.65 -3.22 9.08
C PHE A 59 -4.87 -2.57 10.45
N GLY A 60 -5.14 -1.26 10.49
CA GLY A 60 -5.36 -0.48 11.71
C GLY A 60 -5.92 0.90 11.43
#